data_AF-A0A6P8NA23-F1
#
_entry.id   AF-A0A6P8NA23-F1
#
_cell.length_a   1.000
_cell.length_b   1.000
_cell.length_c   1.000
_cell.angle_alpha   90.00
_cell.angle_beta   90.00
_cell.angle_gamma   90.00
#
_symmetry.space_group_name_H-M   'P 1'
#
loop_
_entity.id
_entity.type
_entity.pdbx_description
1 polymer ?
#
loop_
_entity_poly.entity_id
_entity_poly.type
_entity_poly.pdbx_seq_one_letter_code
_entity_poly.pdbx_strand_id
1 'polypeptide(L)'
;MDDTPASSSKTQGCESSNVAEPTSIKLPEIHLPTFDGTIKNWHSFYDFFLSTIDRSERLASVQKFHYLRSSLTGKAARSIQSLDVTELNYSIAIDVLKEKFDCHRQVCMRYWDLIFDYPKITKETPEAIDDFLETVKVNLQALEKLGEPVTSNVALIKLFTSKLPSAIIRKWQRTLPDKKMPSYRHLVDFLKTRTNGDRTSSASTVIKRESDQHKRQRPNAPRSYAFTSTHNTLVCPNCQGQHELWNCDVFKANNSTIVNKANSVTIV
;
A
#
# COMPACT_ATOMS: atom_id res chain seq x y z
N MET A 1 50.48 -43.31 55.38
CA MET A 1 51.76 -43.18 56.09
C MET A 1 52.75 -42.66 55.07
N ASP A 2 52.54 -41.44 54.56
CA ASP A 2 52.93 -40.15 55.19
C ASP A 2 54.46 -40.07 55.34
N ASP A 3 55.17 -39.02 54.94
CA ASP A 3 54.77 -37.65 54.59
C ASP A 3 55.90 -36.98 53.80
N THR A 4 55.53 -35.96 53.02
CA THR A 4 56.41 -35.06 52.26
C THR A 4 56.70 -33.80 53.11
N PRO A 5 57.87 -33.14 53.01
CA PRO A 5 58.02 -31.79 53.54
C PRO A 5 58.27 -30.71 52.47
N ALA A 6 57.43 -29.66 52.52
CA ALA A 6 57.73 -28.21 52.60
C ALA A 6 58.83 -27.58 51.69
N SER A 7 58.76 -26.36 51.14
CA SER A 7 57.89 -25.17 51.27
C SER A 7 58.40 -24.05 50.32
N SER A 8 57.54 -23.03 50.10
CA SER A 8 57.81 -21.61 49.70
C SER A 8 57.28 -21.25 48.29
N SER A 9 56.11 -20.63 48.09
CA SER A 9 55.58 -19.31 48.51
C SER A 9 56.13 -18.10 47.70
N LYS A 10 55.27 -17.48 46.86
CA LYS A 10 54.87 -16.05 46.81
C LYS A 10 54.31 -15.68 45.43
N THR A 11 53.00 -15.41 45.30
CA THR A 11 52.24 -14.13 45.36
C THR A 11 52.20 -13.30 44.07
N GLN A 12 50.96 -12.89 43.75
CA GLN A 12 50.53 -11.55 43.30
C GLN A 12 50.30 -11.31 41.81
N GLY A 13 49.05 -10.94 41.50
CA GLY A 13 48.60 -10.43 40.20
C GLY A 13 47.08 -10.26 40.20
N CYS A 14 46.59 -9.23 40.90
CA CYS A 14 45.20 -8.79 40.85
C CYS A 14 45.01 -7.98 39.57
N GLU A 15 44.14 -8.44 38.66
CA GLU A 15 43.59 -7.59 37.60
C GLU A 15 42.08 -7.55 37.70
N SER A 16 41.62 -6.43 38.26
CA SER A 16 40.23 -6.03 38.27
C SER A 16 39.79 -5.76 36.83
N SER A 17 39.16 -6.74 36.21
CA SER A 17 38.44 -6.52 34.96
C SER A 17 37.05 -6.00 35.32
N ASN A 18 36.86 -4.69 35.20
CA ASN A 18 35.54 -4.06 35.20
C ASN A 18 34.72 -4.68 34.05
N VAL A 19 33.93 -5.71 34.35
CA VAL A 19 32.90 -6.19 33.44
C VAL A 19 31.80 -5.13 33.49
N ALA A 20 31.82 -4.23 32.50
CA ALA A 20 30.69 -3.36 32.23
C ALA A 20 29.46 -4.26 32.04
N GLU A 21 28.54 -4.24 33.01
CA GLU A 21 27.24 -4.86 32.81
C GLU A 21 26.62 -4.22 31.56
N PRO A 22 26.29 -5.00 30.53
CA PRO A 22 25.51 -4.47 29.44
C PRO A 22 24.18 -4.06 30.05
N THR A 23 23.87 -2.76 30.02
CA THR A 23 22.55 -2.22 30.34
C THR A 23 21.52 -3.02 29.53
N SER A 24 20.94 -4.03 30.18
CA SER A 24 20.00 -4.93 29.54
C SER A 24 18.71 -4.15 29.39
N ILE A 25 18.48 -3.69 28.16
CA ILE A 25 17.17 -3.22 27.75
C ILE A 25 16.24 -4.42 27.97
N LYS A 26 15.37 -4.34 29.00
CA LYS A 26 14.34 -5.34 29.23
C LYS A 26 13.32 -5.22 28.11
N LEU A 27 13.56 -5.96 27.05
CA LEU A 27 12.61 -6.18 25.97
C LEU A 27 11.35 -6.82 26.57
N PRO A 28 10.15 -6.51 26.03
CA PRO A 28 8.92 -7.20 26.42
C PRO A 28 9.11 -8.71 26.33
N GLU A 29 8.58 -9.43 27.31
CA GLU A 29 8.62 -10.88 27.31
C GLU A 29 7.83 -11.42 26.12
N ILE A 30 8.49 -12.22 25.28
CA ILE A 30 7.87 -12.80 24.09
C ILE A 30 7.05 -14.01 24.54
N HIS A 31 5.72 -13.90 24.48
CA HIS A 31 4.84 -15.02 24.75
C HIS A 31 4.73 -15.94 23.52
N LEU A 32 4.81 -17.25 23.76
CA LEU A 32 4.57 -18.26 22.73
C LEU A 32 3.10 -18.21 22.27
N PRO A 33 2.83 -18.05 20.96
CA PRO A 33 1.49 -18.10 20.42
C PRO A 33 0.93 -19.51 20.53
N THR A 34 -0.38 -19.61 20.74
CA THR A 34 -1.08 -20.89 20.77
C THR A 34 -1.58 -21.29 19.39
N PHE A 35 -1.54 -22.57 19.06
CA PHE A 35 -2.07 -23.13 17.80
C PHE A 35 -3.11 -24.21 18.04
N ASP A 36 -4.32 -23.97 17.53
CA ASP A 36 -5.49 -24.83 17.72
C ASP A 36 -5.69 -25.89 16.63
N GLY A 37 -4.89 -25.83 15.56
CA GLY A 37 -5.03 -26.65 14.36
C GLY A 37 -5.76 -25.94 13.20
N THR A 38 -5.97 -24.63 13.27
CA THR A 38 -6.53 -23.85 12.16
C THR A 38 -5.48 -23.63 11.07
N ILE A 39 -5.64 -24.27 9.91
CA ILE A 39 -4.68 -24.25 8.80
C ILE A 39 -4.28 -22.82 8.39
N LYS A 40 -5.21 -21.85 8.45
CA LYS A 40 -4.94 -20.43 8.15
C LYS A 40 -3.83 -19.82 9.03
N ASN A 41 -3.70 -20.29 10.27
CA ASN A 41 -2.75 -19.77 11.25
C ASN A 41 -1.48 -20.63 11.35
N TRP A 42 -1.40 -21.75 10.61
CA TRP A 42 -0.28 -22.68 10.67
C TRP A 42 1.05 -22.00 10.38
N HIS A 43 1.14 -21.24 9.28
CA HIS A 43 2.40 -20.61 8.85
C HIS A 43 2.87 -19.57 9.86
N SER A 44 1.99 -18.70 10.32
CA SER A 44 2.32 -17.69 11.34
C SER A 44 2.79 -18.31 12.65
N PHE A 45 2.14 -19.40 13.09
CA PHE A 45 2.57 -20.13 14.28
C PHE A 45 3.92 -20.82 14.05
N TYR A 46 4.06 -21.55 12.95
CA TYR A 46 5.22 -22.37 12.65
C TYR A 46 6.47 -21.50 12.46
N ASP A 47 6.40 -20.39 11.73
CA ASP A 47 7.52 -19.46 11.54
C ASP A 47 7.94 -18.80 12.87
N PHE A 48 6.97 -18.45 13.72
CA PHE A 48 7.25 -17.91 15.04
C PHE A 48 7.93 -18.96 15.95
N PHE A 49 7.38 -20.17 15.97
CA PHE A 49 7.92 -21.27 16.76
C PHE A 49 9.33 -21.64 16.29
N LEU A 50 9.55 -21.68 14.98
CA LEU A 50 10.86 -21.93 14.38
C LEU A 50 11.90 -20.89 14.81
N SER A 51 11.55 -19.61 14.70
CA SER A 51 12.47 -18.51 15.01
C SER A 51 12.77 -18.39 16.50
N THR A 52 11.81 -18.74 17.37
CA THR A 52 11.94 -18.55 18.82
C THR A 52 12.49 -19.78 19.53
N ILE A 53 12.01 -20.98 19.17
CA ILE A 53 12.27 -22.23 19.89
C ILE A 53 13.13 -23.19 19.07
N ASP A 54 12.75 -23.48 17.82
CA ASP A 54 13.42 -24.53 17.03
C ASP A 54 14.87 -24.18 16.68
N ARG A 55 15.13 -22.92 16.28
CA ARG A 55 16.47 -22.41 15.96
C ARG A 55 17.31 -22.05 17.20
N SER A 56 16.73 -22.14 18.40
CA SER A 56 17.48 -21.89 19.62
C SER A 56 18.45 -23.04 19.90
N GLU A 57 19.74 -22.72 19.93
CA GLU A 57 20.82 -23.67 20.30
C GLU A 57 20.87 -23.92 21.81
N ARG A 58 20.20 -23.08 22.61
CA ARG A 58 20.19 -23.18 24.08
C ARG A 58 19.22 -24.22 24.61
N LEU A 59 18.33 -24.75 23.76
CA LEU A 59 17.27 -25.68 24.15
C LEU A 59 17.57 -27.07 23.61
N ALA A 60 17.50 -28.08 24.47
CA ALA A 60 17.54 -29.48 24.05
C ALA A 60 16.23 -29.87 23.35
N SER A 61 16.26 -30.91 22.50
CA SER A 61 15.08 -31.36 21.74
C SER A 61 13.89 -31.72 22.64
N VAL A 62 14.13 -32.34 23.81
CA VAL A 62 13.05 -32.61 24.79
C VAL A 62 12.39 -31.31 25.27
N GLN A 63 13.19 -30.28 25.56
CA GLN A 63 12.68 -28.99 26.03
C GLN A 63 11.88 -28.28 24.92
N LYS A 64 12.36 -28.32 23.67
CA LYS A 64 11.63 -27.84 22.50
C LYS A 64 10.28 -28.55 22.37
N PHE A 65 10.24 -29.86 22.62
CA PHE A 65 9.00 -30.61 22.59
C PHE A 65 8.04 -30.24 23.73
N HIS A 66 8.53 -29.98 24.95
CA HIS A 66 7.69 -29.43 26.02
C HIS A 66 7.04 -28.10 25.61
N TYR A 67 7.83 -27.17 25.04
CA TYR A 67 7.29 -25.90 24.54
C TYR A 67 6.28 -26.11 23.42
N LEU A 68 6.58 -26.96 22.45
CA LEU A 68 5.66 -27.30 21.36
C LEU A 68 4.33 -27.78 21.94
N ARG A 69 4.36 -28.81 22.80
CA ARG A 69 3.15 -29.40 23.40
C ARG A 69 2.35 -28.38 24.22
N SER A 70 3.00 -27.47 24.93
CA SER A 70 2.33 -26.40 25.69
C SER A 70 1.69 -25.34 24.80
N SER A 71 2.22 -25.14 23.59
CA SER A 71 1.73 -24.14 22.62
C SER A 71 0.60 -24.68 21.75
N LEU A 72 0.36 -26.00 21.76
CA LEU A 72 -0.71 -26.62 20.98
C LEU A 72 -2.00 -26.76 21.78
N THR A 73 -3.12 -26.48 21.12
CA THR A 73 -4.46 -26.67 21.66
C THR A 73 -5.35 -27.39 20.62
N GLY A 74 -6.57 -27.78 21.03
CA GLY A 74 -7.60 -28.25 20.10
C GLY A 74 -7.21 -29.45 19.21
N LYS A 75 -7.27 -29.27 17.88
CA LYS A 75 -6.96 -30.31 16.89
C LYS A 75 -5.46 -30.55 16.77
N ALA A 76 -4.64 -29.51 16.94
CA ALA A 76 -3.19 -29.64 16.87
C ALA A 76 -2.66 -30.48 18.03
N ALA A 77 -3.08 -30.19 19.27
CA ALA A 77 -2.66 -30.95 20.45
C ALA A 77 -3.02 -32.45 20.35
N ARG A 78 -4.23 -32.75 19.89
CA ARG A 78 -4.70 -34.13 19.67
C ARG A 78 -3.86 -34.90 18.64
N SER A 79 -3.18 -34.20 17.72
CA SER A 79 -2.42 -34.85 16.64
C SER A 79 -1.12 -35.48 17.13
N ILE A 80 -0.58 -34.99 18.25
CA ILE A 80 0.68 -35.48 18.82
C ILE A 80 0.51 -36.01 20.25
N GLN A 81 -0.73 -36.15 20.72
CA GLN A 81 -1.04 -36.52 22.11
C GLN A 81 -0.52 -37.91 22.50
N SER A 82 -0.44 -38.84 21.54
CA SER A 82 0.06 -40.20 21.75
C SER A 82 1.59 -40.29 21.77
N LEU A 83 2.30 -39.20 21.46
CA LEU A 83 3.76 -39.17 21.47
C LEU A 83 4.26 -38.80 22.88
N ASP A 84 5.08 -39.68 23.45
CA ASP A 84 5.79 -39.39 24.69
C ASP A 84 6.83 -38.30 24.47
N VAL A 85 7.03 -37.43 25.47
CA VAL A 85 7.95 -36.30 25.35
C VAL A 85 9.40 -36.78 25.45
N THR A 86 9.98 -37.10 24.29
CA THR A 86 11.36 -37.59 24.14
C THR A 86 12.08 -36.85 23.01
N GLU A 87 13.41 -36.93 22.96
CA GLU A 87 14.20 -36.26 21.90
C GLU A 87 13.85 -36.76 20.51
N LEU A 88 13.70 -38.08 20.36
CA LEU A 88 13.37 -38.73 19.09
C LEU A 88 11.96 -38.34 18.61
N ASN A 89 11.01 -38.20 19.54
CA ASN A 89 9.64 -37.89 19.19
C ASN A 89 9.43 -36.41 18.84
N TYR A 90 10.39 -35.52 19.12
CA TYR A 90 10.27 -34.10 18.74
C TYR A 90 10.20 -33.92 17.22
N SER A 91 11.13 -34.53 16.48
CA SER A 91 11.15 -34.45 15.02
C SER A 91 9.88 -35.08 14.43
N ILE A 92 9.48 -36.24 14.95
CA ILE A 92 8.24 -36.93 14.55
C ILE A 92 7.01 -36.03 14.78
N ALA A 93 6.94 -35.37 15.94
CA ALA A 93 5.84 -34.46 16.25
C ALA A 93 5.77 -33.28 15.26
N ILE A 94 6.90 -32.68 14.92
CA ILE A 94 6.97 -31.61 13.92
C ILE A 94 6.50 -32.11 12.55
N ASP A 95 6.94 -33.29 12.12
CA ASP A 95 6.59 -33.84 10.82
C ASP A 95 5.10 -34.20 10.74
N VAL A 96 4.52 -34.77 11.80
CA VAL A 96 3.07 -35.03 11.90
C VAL A 96 2.26 -33.73 11.80
N LEU A 97 2.73 -32.64 12.42
CA LEU A 97 2.06 -31.35 12.34
C LEU A 97 2.16 -30.75 10.93
N LYS A 98 3.33 -30.83 10.28
CA LYS A 98 3.51 -30.39 8.90
C LYS A 98 2.60 -31.18 7.96
N GLU A 99 2.64 -32.51 8.00
CA GLU A 99 1.82 -33.34 7.12
C GLU A 99 0.33 -33.00 7.22
N LYS A 100 -0.14 -32.69 8.43
CA LYS A 100 -1.55 -32.45 8.70
C LYS A 100 -2.01 -31.01 8.47
N PHE A 101 -1.15 -30.03 8.74
CA PHE A 101 -1.53 -28.61 8.76
C PHE A 101 -0.80 -27.77 7.69
N ASP A 102 0.31 -28.25 7.15
CA ASP A 102 1.03 -27.62 6.05
C ASP A 102 0.42 -28.00 4.69
N CYS A 103 -0.77 -27.47 4.43
CA CYS A 103 -1.49 -27.73 3.19
C CYS A 103 -1.13 -26.67 2.14
N HIS A 104 -0.08 -26.94 1.34
CA HIS A 104 0.35 -26.07 0.23
C HIS A 104 -0.82 -25.56 -0.63
N ARG A 105 -1.75 -26.46 -1.00
CA ARG A 105 -2.95 -26.10 -1.77
C ARG A 105 -3.80 -25.03 -1.08
N GLN A 106 -4.07 -25.17 0.22
CA GLN A 106 -4.90 -24.21 0.96
C GLN A 106 -4.21 -22.86 1.12
N VAL A 107 -2.88 -22.86 1.22
CA VAL A 107 -2.07 -21.64 1.30
C VAL A 107 -2.14 -20.87 -0.02
N CYS A 108 -1.95 -21.56 -1.15
CA CYS A 108 -2.07 -20.96 -2.47
C CYS A 108 -3.48 -20.40 -2.69
N MET A 109 -4.52 -21.18 -2.36
CA MET A 109 -5.91 -20.71 -2.44
C MET A 109 -6.15 -19.49 -1.55
N ARG A 110 -5.60 -19.45 -0.34
CA ARG A 110 -5.75 -18.32 0.58
C ARG A 110 -5.16 -17.03 0.02
N TYR A 111 -3.98 -17.07 -0.59
CA TYR A 111 -3.39 -15.89 -1.22
C TYR A 111 -4.23 -15.39 -2.39
N TRP A 112 -4.81 -16.30 -3.17
CA TRP A 112 -5.77 -15.95 -4.22
C TRP A 112 -7.06 -15.36 -3.64
N ASP A 113 -7.64 -15.97 -2.60
CA ASP A 113 -8.84 -15.48 -1.94
C ASP A 113 -8.64 -14.04 -1.42
N LEU A 114 -7.48 -13.72 -0.84
CA LEU A 114 -7.17 -12.36 -0.40
C LEU A 114 -7.19 -11.33 -1.54
N ILE A 115 -6.82 -11.74 -2.76
CA ILE A 115 -6.88 -10.87 -3.95
C ILE A 115 -8.32 -10.84 -4.51
N PHE A 116 -9.00 -11.99 -4.57
CA PHE A 116 -10.35 -12.11 -5.12
C PHE A 116 -11.42 -11.46 -4.24
N ASP A 117 -11.27 -11.53 -2.93
CA ASP A 117 -12.23 -11.00 -1.96
C ASP A 117 -11.94 -9.54 -1.60
N TYR A 118 -10.86 -8.94 -2.14
CA TYR A 118 -10.56 -7.54 -1.90
C TYR A 118 -11.76 -6.64 -2.25
N PRO A 119 -12.17 -5.72 -1.37
CA PRO A 119 -13.36 -4.91 -1.57
C PRO A 119 -13.20 -3.99 -2.79
N LYS A 120 -14.28 -3.78 -3.53
CA LYS A 120 -14.26 -2.88 -4.68
C LYS A 120 -14.02 -1.45 -4.21
N ILE A 121 -13.01 -0.80 -4.78
CA ILE A 121 -12.72 0.61 -4.53
C ILE A 121 -13.80 1.45 -5.21
N THR A 122 -14.57 2.18 -4.40
CA THR A 122 -15.65 3.05 -4.87
C THR A 122 -15.22 4.50 -4.99
N LYS A 123 -14.42 4.98 -4.02
CA LYS A 123 -13.82 6.31 -4.01
C LYS A 123 -12.35 6.21 -4.39
N GLU A 124 -11.96 7.06 -5.33
CA GLU A 124 -10.56 7.21 -5.72
C GLU A 124 -9.86 8.04 -4.64
N THR A 125 -9.23 7.37 -3.69
CA THR A 125 -8.33 7.97 -2.69
C THR A 125 -6.94 7.34 -2.84
N PRO A 126 -5.84 8.10 -2.74
CA PRO A 126 -4.49 7.57 -2.84
C PRO A 126 -4.25 6.39 -1.91
N GLU A 127 -4.76 6.47 -0.67
CA GLU A 127 -4.59 5.45 0.37
C GLU A 127 -5.23 4.12 -0.03
N ALA A 128 -6.45 4.15 -0.57
CA ALA A 128 -7.17 2.93 -0.98
C ALA A 128 -6.53 2.25 -2.20
N ILE A 129 -5.88 3.02 -3.08
CA ILE A 129 -5.14 2.46 -4.23
C ILE A 129 -3.80 1.88 -3.74
N ASP A 130 -3.09 2.58 -2.85
CA ASP A 130 -1.83 2.09 -2.28
C ASP A 130 -2.06 0.78 -1.49
N ASP A 131 -3.09 0.71 -0.65
CA ASP A 131 -3.46 -0.49 0.10
C ASP A 131 -3.79 -1.69 -0.80
N PHE A 132 -4.53 -1.44 -1.89
CA PHE A 132 -4.81 -2.46 -2.90
C PHE A 132 -3.54 -2.95 -3.59
N LEU A 133 -2.66 -2.03 -4.01
CA LEU A 133 -1.41 -2.38 -4.67
C LEU A 133 -0.47 -3.16 -3.74
N GLU A 134 -0.40 -2.78 -2.47
CA GLU A 134 0.37 -3.48 -1.46
C GLU A 134 -0.17 -4.89 -1.23
N THR A 135 -1.48 -5.02 -1.04
CA THR A 135 -2.16 -6.32 -0.88
C THR A 135 -1.87 -7.23 -2.07
N VAL A 136 -2.07 -6.75 -3.31
CA VAL A 136 -1.78 -7.54 -4.52
C VAL A 136 -0.31 -7.93 -4.58
N LYS A 137 0.61 -6.99 -4.33
CA LYS A 137 2.05 -7.24 -4.40
C LYS A 137 2.49 -8.31 -3.40
N VAL A 138 2.09 -8.19 -2.14
CA VAL A 138 2.47 -9.13 -1.08
C VAL A 138 1.96 -10.53 -1.40
N ASN A 139 0.70 -10.68 -1.79
CA ASN A 139 0.11 -11.98 -2.09
C ASN A 139 0.71 -12.63 -3.35
N LEU A 140 0.96 -11.86 -4.42
CA LEU A 140 1.62 -12.39 -5.62
C LEU A 140 3.08 -12.80 -5.36
N GLN A 141 3.82 -12.03 -4.56
CA GLN A 141 5.19 -12.39 -4.16
C GLN A 141 5.21 -13.63 -3.28
N ALA A 142 4.21 -13.82 -2.41
CA ALA A 142 4.08 -15.03 -1.63
C ALA A 142 3.84 -16.25 -2.55
N LEU A 143 2.93 -16.15 -3.52
CA LEU A 143 2.69 -17.20 -4.51
C LEU A 143 3.94 -17.55 -5.33
N GLU A 144 4.72 -16.55 -5.74
CA GLU A 144 5.98 -16.75 -6.47
C GLU A 144 7.02 -17.51 -5.61
N LYS A 145 7.13 -17.18 -4.32
CA LYS A 145 7.99 -17.91 -3.37
C LYS A 145 7.55 -19.36 -3.15
N LEU A 146 6.26 -19.63 -3.27
CA LEU A 146 5.71 -20.99 -3.20
C LEU A 146 5.93 -21.79 -4.50
N GLY A 147 6.49 -21.18 -5.55
CA GLY A 147 6.75 -21.84 -6.83
C GLY A 147 5.52 -21.92 -7.75
N GLU A 148 4.45 -21.18 -7.45
CA GLU A 148 3.26 -21.10 -8.29
C GLU A 148 3.42 -19.96 -9.32
N PRO A 149 3.60 -20.27 -10.63
CA PRO A 149 3.81 -19.24 -11.63
C PRO A 149 2.49 -18.51 -11.92
N VAL A 150 2.48 -17.22 -11.63
CA VAL A 150 1.35 -16.33 -11.95
C VAL A 150 1.26 -16.15 -13.47
N THR A 151 0.46 -16.98 -14.12
CA THR A 151 0.66 -17.31 -15.55
C THR A 151 -0.12 -16.41 -16.52
N SER A 152 -1.22 -15.78 -16.09
CA SER A 152 -2.08 -15.02 -17.00
C SER A 152 -2.14 -13.52 -16.66
N ASN A 153 -1.37 -12.72 -17.41
CA ASN A 153 -1.45 -11.27 -17.39
C ASN A 153 -2.88 -10.77 -17.65
N VAL A 154 -3.60 -11.43 -18.57
CA VAL A 154 -4.99 -11.10 -18.93
C VAL A 154 -5.92 -11.32 -17.74
N ALA A 155 -5.81 -12.46 -17.05
CA ALA A 155 -6.64 -12.78 -15.89
C ALA A 155 -6.37 -11.80 -14.74
N LEU A 156 -5.10 -11.49 -14.47
CA LEU A 156 -4.73 -10.49 -13.46
C LEU A 156 -5.25 -9.10 -13.78
N ILE A 157 -5.09 -8.63 -15.02
CA ILE A 157 -5.63 -7.33 -15.44
C ILE A 157 -7.15 -7.33 -15.28
N LYS A 158 -7.84 -8.40 -15.69
CA LYS A 158 -9.29 -8.51 -15.52
C LYS A 158 -9.70 -8.49 -14.04
N LEU A 159 -8.94 -9.17 -13.19
CA LEU A 159 -9.14 -9.18 -11.75
C LEU A 159 -8.96 -7.78 -11.16
N PHE A 160 -7.85 -7.11 -11.43
CA PHE A 160 -7.57 -5.77 -10.89
C PHE A 160 -8.57 -4.73 -11.38
N THR A 161 -8.92 -4.77 -12.66
CA THR A 161 -9.95 -3.88 -13.23
C THR A 161 -11.34 -4.15 -12.67
N SER A 162 -11.63 -5.34 -12.13
CA SER A 162 -12.90 -5.59 -11.43
C SER A 162 -12.99 -4.84 -10.08
N LYS A 163 -11.84 -4.57 -9.45
CA LYS A 163 -11.73 -3.92 -8.14
C LYS A 163 -11.61 -2.40 -8.21
N LEU A 164 -11.25 -1.86 -9.38
CA LEU A 164 -10.99 -0.43 -9.57
C LEU A 164 -12.21 0.34 -10.10
N PRO A 165 -12.33 1.65 -9.80
CA PRO A 165 -13.28 2.54 -10.44
C PRO A 165 -13.11 2.61 -11.96
N SER A 166 -14.23 2.68 -12.69
CA SER A 166 -14.24 2.80 -14.16
C SER A 166 -13.50 4.03 -14.68
N ALA A 167 -13.46 5.11 -13.90
CA ALA A 167 -12.71 6.33 -14.23
C ALA A 167 -11.20 6.10 -14.33
N ILE A 168 -10.63 5.29 -13.42
CA ILE A 168 -9.21 4.93 -13.42
C ILE A 168 -8.90 4.05 -14.62
N ILE A 169 -9.74 3.04 -14.86
CA ILE A 169 -9.59 2.08 -15.96
C ILE A 169 -9.62 2.79 -17.32
N ARG A 170 -10.55 3.72 -17.53
CA ARG A 170 -10.63 4.51 -18.77
C ARG A 170 -9.38 5.35 -19.01
N LYS A 171 -8.83 5.97 -17.96
CA LYS A 171 -7.60 6.76 -18.07
C LYS A 171 -6.41 5.86 -18.40
N TRP A 172 -6.28 4.72 -17.73
CA TRP A 172 -5.24 3.74 -18.02
C TRP A 172 -5.33 3.22 -19.47
N GLN A 173 -6.52 2.85 -19.95
CA GLN A 173 -6.70 2.37 -21.33
C GLN A 173 -6.24 3.38 -22.39
N ARG A 174 -6.34 4.69 -22.13
CA ARG A 174 -5.85 5.73 -23.04
C ARG A 174 -4.33 5.86 -23.07
N THR A 175 -3.64 5.36 -22.06
CA THR A 175 -2.16 5.34 -22.03
C THR A 175 -1.57 4.20 -22.86
N LEU A 176 -2.40 3.24 -23.29
CA LEU A 176 -1.92 2.10 -24.07
C LEU A 176 -1.73 2.52 -25.54
N PRO A 177 -0.49 2.43 -26.07
CA PRO A 177 -0.21 2.84 -27.45
C PRO A 177 -0.72 1.84 -28.49
N ASP A 178 -0.81 0.56 -28.12
CA ASP A 178 -1.12 -0.55 -29.01
C ASP A 178 -2.42 -1.27 -28.63
N LYS A 179 -3.02 -1.98 -29.59
CA LYS A 179 -4.15 -2.89 -29.37
C LYS A 179 -3.78 -4.21 -28.65
N LYS A 180 -2.51 -4.37 -28.27
CA LYS A 180 -2.00 -5.58 -27.58
C LYS A 180 -2.25 -5.47 -26.07
N MET A 181 -2.54 -6.60 -25.42
CA MET A 181 -2.68 -6.63 -23.97
C MET A 181 -1.31 -6.42 -23.31
N PRO A 182 -1.14 -5.41 -22.43
CA PRO A 182 0.09 -5.20 -21.69
C PRO A 182 0.27 -6.22 -20.56
N SER A 183 1.44 -6.23 -19.94
CA SER A 183 1.63 -6.93 -18.66
C SER A 183 0.83 -6.26 -17.54
N TYR A 184 0.39 -7.03 -16.55
CA TYR A 184 -0.27 -6.48 -15.35
C TYR A 184 0.62 -5.45 -14.62
N ARG A 185 1.95 -5.56 -14.77
CA ARG A 185 2.92 -4.61 -14.20
C ARG A 185 2.69 -3.19 -14.71
N HIS A 186 2.30 -3.03 -15.98
CA HIS A 186 1.98 -1.72 -16.54
C HIS A 186 0.79 -1.05 -15.83
N LEU A 187 -0.23 -1.82 -15.46
CA LEU A 187 -1.36 -1.30 -14.67
C LEU A 187 -0.91 -0.94 -13.25
N VAL A 188 -0.11 -1.79 -12.61
CA VAL A 188 0.45 -1.52 -11.27
C VAL A 188 1.28 -0.23 -11.27
N ASP A 189 2.15 -0.02 -12.26
CA ASP A 189 3.01 1.16 -12.32
C ASP A 189 2.24 2.43 -12.66
N PHE A 190 1.20 2.33 -13.50
CA PHE A 190 0.24 3.43 -13.72
C PHE A 190 -0.44 3.85 -12.41
N LEU A 191 -0.90 2.88 -11.61
CA LEU A 191 -1.56 3.16 -10.33
C LEU A 191 -0.60 3.82 -9.32
N LYS A 192 0.65 3.34 -9.21
CA LYS A 192 1.68 3.97 -8.37
C LYS A 192 1.99 5.41 -8.79
N THR A 193 2.11 5.65 -10.10
CA THR A 193 2.38 6.99 -10.63
C THR A 193 1.28 7.97 -10.24
N ARG A 194 0.03 7.48 -10.20
CA ARG A 194 -1.14 8.28 -9.82
C ARG A 194 -1.16 8.60 -8.33
N THR A 195 -0.89 7.63 -7.45
CA THR A 195 -0.86 7.88 -6.00
C THR A 195 0.27 8.85 -5.62
N ASN A 196 1.42 8.75 -6.29
CA ASN A 196 2.53 9.70 -6.12
C ASN A 196 2.21 11.12 -6.65
N GLY A 197 1.54 11.22 -7.80
CA GLY A 197 1.15 12.50 -8.40
C GLY A 197 0.12 13.27 -7.54
N ASP A 198 -0.80 12.55 -6.90
CA ASP A 198 -1.83 13.16 -6.04
C ASP A 198 -1.26 13.63 -4.70
N ARG A 199 -0.29 12.90 -4.13
CA ARG A 199 0.46 13.32 -2.93
C ARG A 199 1.26 14.61 -3.17
N THR A 200 1.87 14.74 -4.34
CA THR A 200 2.62 15.95 -4.72
C THR A 200 1.70 17.16 -4.94
N SER A 201 0.49 16.92 -5.46
CA SER A 201 -0.53 17.96 -5.66
C SER A 201 -1.18 18.40 -4.34
N SER A 202 -1.39 17.46 -3.41
CA SER A 202 -2.01 17.69 -2.10
C SER A 202 -1.09 18.37 -1.07
N ALA A 203 0.24 18.26 -1.24
CA ALA A 203 1.21 18.92 -0.37
C ALA A 203 1.22 20.47 -0.50
N SER A 204 0.54 21.02 -1.51
CA SER A 204 0.54 22.47 -1.80
C SER A 204 -0.59 23.26 -1.12
N THR A 205 -1.43 22.66 -0.27
CA THR A 205 -2.63 23.36 0.28
C THR A 205 -2.74 23.42 1.80
N VAL A 206 -1.69 23.09 2.57
CA VAL A 206 -1.69 23.27 4.03
C VAL A 206 -0.94 24.57 4.41
N ILE A 207 -1.48 25.72 3.99
CA ILE A 207 -1.30 26.96 4.74
C ILE A 207 -2.63 27.23 5.43
N LYS A 208 -2.67 26.93 6.73
CA LYS A 208 -3.75 27.29 7.65
C LYS A 208 -4.01 28.80 7.52
N ARG A 209 -5.18 29.19 7.02
CA ARG A 209 -5.72 30.52 7.30
C ARG A 209 -6.50 30.41 8.60
N GLU A 210 -5.85 30.80 9.69
CA GLU A 210 -6.53 31.09 10.94
C GLU A 210 -7.56 32.18 10.69
N SER A 211 -8.79 31.88 11.10
CA SER A 211 -9.92 32.78 11.11
C SER A 211 -9.84 33.70 12.32
N ASP A 212 -9.24 34.88 12.14
CA ASP A 212 -9.41 35.98 13.09
C ASP A 212 -10.69 36.75 12.76
N GLN A 213 -11.70 36.54 13.60
CA GLN A 213 -12.87 37.42 13.70
C GLN A 213 -12.42 38.77 14.24
N HIS A 214 -12.46 39.81 13.42
CA HIS A 214 -12.62 41.19 13.91
C HIS A 214 -13.73 41.89 13.13
N LYS A 215 -14.88 42.07 13.81
CA LYS A 215 -15.91 43.05 13.49
C LYS A 215 -15.26 44.40 13.17
N ARG A 216 -15.40 44.93 11.94
CA ARG A 216 -15.30 46.38 11.70
C ARG A 216 -16.34 46.82 10.67
N GLN A 217 -17.14 47.77 11.15
CA GLN A 217 -18.19 48.50 10.43
C GLN A 217 -17.63 49.20 9.20
N ARG A 218 -18.46 49.33 8.16
CA ARG A 218 -18.16 50.09 6.94
C ARG A 218 -17.96 51.58 7.25
N PRO A 219 -16.92 52.21 6.71
CA PRO A 219 -16.97 53.61 6.31
C PRO A 219 -17.06 53.70 4.78
N ASN A 220 -17.98 54.54 4.33
CA ASN A 220 -18.19 54.92 2.95
C ASN A 220 -17.11 55.94 2.55
N ALA A 221 -16.24 55.64 1.58
CA ALA A 221 -15.34 56.62 0.96
C ALA A 221 -15.03 56.22 -0.50
N PRO A 222 -14.97 57.17 -1.45
CA PRO A 222 -14.89 56.88 -2.86
C PRO A 222 -13.46 56.47 -3.24
N ARG A 223 -13.34 55.33 -3.93
CA ARG A 223 -12.06 54.79 -4.40
C ARG A 223 -11.75 55.36 -5.78
N SER A 224 -10.81 56.30 -5.85
CA SER A 224 -10.17 56.72 -7.09
C SER A 224 -9.28 55.58 -7.62
N TYR A 225 -9.54 55.12 -8.83
CA TYR A 225 -8.67 54.17 -9.54
C TYR A 225 -7.78 54.95 -10.51
N ALA A 226 -6.46 54.89 -10.29
CA ALA A 226 -5.48 55.26 -11.31
C ALA A 226 -5.44 54.14 -12.36
N PHE A 227 -5.70 54.48 -13.63
CA PHE A 227 -5.61 53.57 -14.76
C PHE A 227 -4.32 53.85 -15.54
N THR A 228 -3.44 52.86 -15.67
CA THR A 228 -2.33 52.90 -16.62
C THR A 228 -2.85 52.58 -18.01
N SER A 229 -2.85 53.57 -18.90
CA SER A 229 -3.32 53.45 -20.29
C SER A 229 -2.36 52.62 -21.13
N THR A 230 -2.77 51.41 -21.52
CA THR A 230 -2.30 50.79 -22.75
C THR A 230 -3.31 51.15 -23.84
N HIS A 231 -2.95 52.09 -24.73
CA HIS A 231 -3.75 52.43 -25.90
C HIS A 231 -3.88 51.21 -26.82
N ASN A 232 -4.93 50.41 -26.62
CA ASN A 232 -5.43 49.48 -27.63
C ASN A 232 -6.75 50.06 -28.11
N THR A 233 -6.68 50.94 -29.10
CA THR A 233 -7.86 51.55 -29.71
C THR A 233 -8.64 50.43 -30.40
N LEU A 234 -9.77 50.04 -29.80
CA LEU A 234 -10.74 49.12 -30.38
C LEU A 234 -11.36 49.80 -31.60
N VAL A 235 -10.79 49.52 -32.77
CA VAL A 235 -11.24 50.04 -34.06
C VAL A 235 -12.10 48.97 -34.74
N CYS A 236 -13.30 49.35 -35.14
CA CYS A 236 -14.26 48.49 -35.82
C CYS A 236 -13.68 48.00 -37.15
N PRO A 237 -13.56 46.69 -37.40
CA PRO A 237 -12.96 46.17 -38.62
C PRO A 237 -13.78 46.46 -39.89
N ASN A 238 -15.05 46.90 -39.77
CA ASN A 238 -15.94 47.15 -40.90
C ASN A 238 -15.96 48.61 -41.37
N CYS A 239 -15.91 49.58 -40.45
CA CYS A 239 -16.01 51.01 -40.79
C CYS A 239 -14.87 51.85 -40.20
N GLN A 240 -13.90 51.21 -39.55
CA GLN A 240 -12.76 51.82 -38.89
C GLN A 240 -13.12 52.87 -37.82
N GLY A 241 -14.35 52.85 -37.30
CA GLY A 241 -14.79 53.68 -36.18
C GLY A 241 -14.35 53.13 -34.82
N GLN A 242 -14.28 53.97 -33.78
CA GLN A 242 -13.92 53.56 -32.42
C GLN A 242 -15.11 52.94 -31.68
N HIS A 243 -15.51 51.74 -32.08
CA HIS A 243 -16.56 50.94 -31.45
C HIS A 243 -16.36 49.45 -31.74
N GLU A 244 -16.98 48.60 -30.92
CA GLU A 244 -17.02 47.15 -31.20
C GLU A 244 -17.99 46.85 -32.35
N LEU A 245 -17.71 45.79 -33.12
CA LEU A 245 -18.45 45.42 -34.35
C LEU A 245 -19.97 45.33 -34.14
N TRP A 246 -20.43 44.92 -32.97
CA TRP A 246 -21.86 44.81 -32.64
C TRP A 246 -22.59 46.16 -32.62
N ASN A 247 -21.87 47.26 -32.39
CA ASN A 247 -22.41 48.62 -32.40
C ASN A 247 -22.12 49.37 -33.71
N CYS A 248 -21.69 48.68 -34.76
CA CYS A 248 -21.44 49.29 -36.06
C CYS A 248 -22.73 49.44 -36.88
N ASP A 249 -23.16 50.68 -37.13
CA ASP A 249 -24.37 50.97 -37.92
C ASP A 249 -24.23 50.53 -39.39
N VAL A 250 -23.03 50.61 -39.96
CA VAL A 250 -22.73 50.13 -41.32
C VAL A 250 -22.88 48.60 -41.41
N PHE A 251 -22.46 47.88 -40.35
CA PHE A 251 -22.59 46.42 -40.29
C PHE A 251 -24.07 46.00 -40.16
N LYS A 252 -24.83 46.71 -39.33
CA LYS A 252 -26.28 46.50 -39.19
C LYS A 252 -27.03 46.79 -40.49
N ALA A 253 -26.64 47.86 -41.20
CA ALA A 253 -27.22 48.22 -42.49
C ALA A 253 -26.93 47.16 -43.58
N ASN A 254 -25.70 46.67 -43.69
CA ASN A 254 -25.35 45.63 -44.67
C ASN A 254 -26.02 44.29 -44.40
N ASN A 255 -26.23 43.93 -43.13
CA ASN A 255 -26.98 42.72 -42.76
C ASN A 255 -28.48 42.83 -43.12
N SER A 256 -29.03 44.04 -43.16
CA SER A 256 -30.41 44.31 -43.57
C SER A 256 -30.62 44.12 -45.09
N THR A 257 -29.58 44.32 -45.90
CA THR A 257 -29.65 44.21 -47.37
C THR A 257 -29.58 42.77 -47.88
N ILE A 258 -29.03 41.84 -47.08
CA ILE A 258 -28.95 40.41 -47.44
C ILE A 258 -30.30 39.71 -47.24
N VAL A 259 -31.11 40.15 -46.26
CA VAL A 259 -32.44 39.57 -46.00
C VAL A 259 -33.47 39.96 -47.07
N ASN A 260 -33.32 41.12 -47.73
CA ASN A 260 -34.26 41.59 -48.75
C ASN A 260 -33.97 41.15 -50.19
N LYS A 261 -32.86 40.45 -50.46
CA LYS A 261 -32.56 39.90 -51.80
C LYS A 261 -33.00 38.44 -51.99
N ALA A 262 -33.54 37.82 -50.95
CA ALA A 262 -34.05 36.44 -50.97
C ALA A 262 -35.56 36.32 -51.23
N ASN A 263 -36.31 37.44 -51.32
CA ASN A 263 -37.78 37.43 -51.47
C ASN A 263 -38.30 37.94 -52.82
N SER A 264 -37.49 37.97 -53.88
CA SER A 264 -37.96 38.34 -55.23
C SER A 264 -37.46 37.35 -56.28
N VAL A 265 -37.87 36.09 -56.12
CA VAL A 265 -38.07 35.13 -57.22
C VAL A 265 -39.29 34.29 -56.85
N THR A 266 -40.50 34.68 -57.28
CA THR A 266 -41.64 33.83 -57.71
C THR A 266 -42.77 34.75 -58.21
N ILE A 267 -43.47 34.32 -59.26
CA ILE A 267 -44.67 34.90 -59.93
C ILE A 267 -44.28 35.99 -60.96
N VAL A 268 -44.29 35.78 -62.28
CA VAL A 268 -45.20 35.04 -63.19
C VAL A 268 -44.39 34.19 -64.18
#